data_AF-C3R1V6-F1
#
_entry.id   AF-C3R1V6-F1
#
_cell.length_a   1.000
_cell.length_b   1.000
_cell.length_c   1.000
_cell.angle_alpha   90.00
_cell.angle_beta   90.00
_cell.angle_gamma   90.00
#
_symmetry.space_group_name_H-M   'P 1'
#
loop_
_entity.id
_entity.type
_entity.pdbx_description
1 polymer ?
#
loop_
_entity_poly.entity_id
_entity_poly.type
_entity_poly.pdbx_seq_one_letter_code
_entity_poly.pdbx_strand_id
1 'polypeptide(L)' 'MTIKKSQIEKWIAAQKRHRLSDTHVQMARELGLNPDKLGKIDNHRQEPWKAPLTGIYRRDLL' A
#
# COMPACT_ATOMS: atom_id res chain seq x y z
N MET A 1 -11.13 -7.46 -21.57
CA MET A 1 -9.67 -7.26 -21.34
C MET A 1 -9.07 -8.60 -20.95
N THR A 2 -8.16 -9.16 -21.75
CA THR A 2 -7.49 -10.43 -21.45
C THR A 2 -6.36 -10.19 -20.46
N ILE A 3 -6.61 -10.42 -19.16
CA ILE A 3 -5.53 -10.40 -18.17
C ILE A 3 -4.65 -11.62 -18.40
N LYS A 4 -3.37 -11.40 -18.73
CA LYS A 4 -2.39 -12.47 -18.92
C LYS A 4 -2.17 -13.21 -17.59
N LYS A 5 -2.00 -14.54 -17.64
CA LYS A 5 -1.77 -15.39 -16.46
C LYS A 5 -0.60 -14.87 -15.59
N SER A 6 0.48 -14.42 -16.22
CA SER A 6 1.64 -13.82 -15.54
C SER A 6 1.29 -12.53 -14.75
N GLN A 7 0.32 -11.76 -15.21
CA GLN A 7 -0.16 -10.57 -14.50
C GLN A 7 -0.92 -10.98 -13.23
N ILE A 8 -1.70 -12.07 -13.28
CA ILE A 8 -2.43 -12.59 -12.12
C ILE A 8 -1.46 -13.08 -11.05
N GLU A 9 -0.42 -13.82 -11.44
CA GLU A 9 0.61 -14.32 -10.52
C GLU A 9 1.34 -13.17 -9.79
N LYS A 10 1.63 -12.07 -10.50
CA LYS A 10 2.17 -10.85 -9.87
C LYS A 10 1.24 -10.26 -8.82
N TRP A 11 -0.07 -10.21 -9.09
CA TRP A 11 -1.06 -9.73 -8.13
C TRP A 11 -1.16 -10.63 -6.90
N ILE A 12 -1.11 -11.96 -7.07
CA ILE A 12 -1.10 -12.91 -5.94
C ILE A 12 0.15 -12.72 -5.07
N ALA A 13 1.33 -12.59 -5.70
CA ALA A 13 2.58 -12.35 -4.97
C ALA A 13 2.56 -11.02 -4.21
N ALA A 14 2.07 -9.96 -4.86
CA ALA A 14 1.95 -8.63 -4.26
C ALA A 14 0.93 -8.60 -3.11
N GLN A 15 -0.22 -9.26 -3.27
CA GLN A 15 -1.25 -9.40 -2.23
C GLN A 15 -0.69 -10.04 -0.97
N LYS A 16 0.03 -11.17 -1.12
CA LYS A 16 0.67 -11.87 0.01
C LYS A 16 1.77 -11.02 0.66
N ARG A 17 2.59 -10.33 -0.14
CA ARG A 17 3.69 -9.50 0.35
C ARG A 17 3.21 -8.30 1.17
N HIS A 18 2.17 -7.63 0.69
CA HIS A 18 1.62 -6.40 1.30
C HIS A 18 0.41 -6.65 2.19
N ARG A 19 0.06 -7.93 2.45
CA ARG A 19 -1.08 -8.34 3.30
C ARG A 19 -2.40 -7.68 2.87
N LEU A 20 -2.63 -7.59 1.57
CA LEU A 20 -3.83 -6.99 1.00
C LEU A 20 -4.99 -7.99 1.00
N SER A 21 -6.21 -7.51 1.23
CA SER A 21 -7.42 -8.29 0.96
C SER A 21 -7.76 -8.30 -0.53
N ASP A 22 -8.60 -9.22 -0.96
CA ASP A 22 -9.06 -9.29 -2.36
C ASP A 22 -9.74 -7.98 -2.82
N THR A 23 -10.47 -7.32 -1.91
CA THR A 23 -11.09 -6.01 -2.16
C THR A 23 -10.05 -4.94 -2.47
N HIS A 24 -8.92 -4.91 -1.74
CA HIS A 24 -7.83 -3.97 -2.02
C HIS A 24 -7.19 -4.25 -3.38
N VAL A 25 -7.00 -5.51 -3.75
CA VAL A 25 -6.46 -5.90 -5.06
C VAL A 25 -7.39 -5.49 -6.19
N GLN A 26 -8.71 -5.66 -6.02
CA GLN A 26 -9.70 -5.20 -6.98
C GLN A 26 -9.65 -3.68 -7.18
N MET A 27 -9.72 -2.92 -6.09
CA MET A 27 -9.64 -1.46 -6.16
C MET A 27 -8.33 -1.00 -6.80
N ALA A 28 -7.20 -1.60 -6.43
CA ALA A 28 -5.90 -1.26 -7.00
C ALA A 28 -5.85 -1.50 -8.51
N ARG A 29 -6.52 -2.54 -9.01
CA ARG A 29 -6.65 -2.80 -10.44
C ARG A 29 -7.54 -1.78 -11.15
N GLU A 30 -8.67 -1.43 -10.55
CA GLU A 30 -9.60 -0.41 -11.09
C GLU A 30 -8.93 0.97 -11.15
N LEU A 31 -8.08 1.29 -10.17
CA LEU A 31 -7.27 2.51 -10.13
C LEU A 31 -6.04 2.47 -11.05
N GLY A 32 -5.80 1.37 -11.77
CA GLY A 32 -4.66 1.24 -12.68
C GLY A 32 -3.29 1.13 -11.99
N LEU A 33 -3.25 0.72 -10.73
CA LEU A 33 -2.00 0.53 -10.00
C LEU A 33 -1.21 -0.68 -10.54
N ASN A 34 0.11 -0.63 -10.35
CA ASN A 34 1.01 -1.70 -10.76
C ASN A 34 1.44 -2.54 -9.54
N PRO A 35 1.22 -3.88 -9.54
CA PRO A 35 1.60 -4.76 -8.43
C PRO A 35 3.10 -4.71 -8.10
N ASP A 36 3.96 -4.48 -9.10
CA ASP A 36 5.42 -4.40 -8.92
C ASP A 36 5.87 -3.10 -8.21
N LYS A 37 5.01 -2.08 -8.19
CA LYS A 37 5.32 -0.75 -7.62
C LYS A 37 4.65 -0.49 -6.27
N LEU A 38 3.88 -1.45 -5.73
CA LEU A 38 3.16 -1.28 -4.46
C LEU A 38 4.10 -0.98 -3.30
N GLY A 39 5.32 -1.52 -3.29
CA GLY A 39 6.27 -1.27 -2.20
C GLY A 39 6.68 0.20 -2.01
N LYS A 40 6.57 1.05 -3.04
CA LYS A 40 6.86 2.50 -2.94
C LYS A 40 5.71 3.31 -2.35
N ILE A 41 4.47 2.85 -2.54
CA ILE A 41 3.26 3.50 -2.03
C ILE A 41 2.83 2.95 -0.68
N ASP A 42 3.30 1.75 -0.34
CA ASP A 42 3.04 1.13 0.94
C ASP A 42 3.66 1.99 2.05
N ASN A 43 2.80 2.40 2.99
CA ASN A 43 3.14 3.38 4.00
C ASN A 43 3.82 2.69 5.19
N HIS A 44 5.05 2.24 4.97
CA HIS A 44 5.84 1.53 5.99
C HIS A 44 6.21 2.41 7.19
N ARG A 45 6.13 3.74 7.04
CA ARG A 45 6.45 4.72 8.09
C ARG A 45 5.25 5.62 8.26
N GLN A 46 4.74 5.73 9.49
CA GLN A 46 3.71 6.72 9.79
C GLN A 46 4.28 8.11 9.46
N GLU A 47 3.68 8.80 8.50
CA GLU A 47 4.07 10.18 8.22
C GLU A 47 3.80 11.05 9.45
N PRO A 48 4.56 12.14 9.67
CA PRO A 48 4.41 12.98 10.86
C PRO A 48 2.97 13.49 11.10
N TRP A 49 2.22 13.73 10.02
CA TRP A 49 0.82 14.15 10.09
C TRP A 49 -0.14 13.03 10.52
N LYS A 50 0.28 11.77 10.49
CA LYS A 50 -0.44 10.59 11.01
C LYS A 50 -0.04 10.23 12.45
N ALA A 51 0.84 11.00 13.09
CA ALA A 51 1.21 10.77 14.48
C ALA A 51 0.02 11.04 15.42
N PRO A 52 -0.11 10.30 16.53
CA PRO A 52 -1.10 10.65 17.55
C PRO A 52 -0.87 12.09 18.02
N LEU A 53 -1.96 12.82 18.28
CA LEU A 53 -1.95 14.24 18.66
C LEU A 53 -0.96 14.54 19.80
N THR A 54 -0.83 13.61 20.77
CA THR A 54 0.12 13.70 21.88
C THR A 54 1.60 13.75 21.45
N GLY A 55 1.93 13.23 20.27
CA GLY A 55 3.29 13.24 19.72
C GLY A 55 3.66 14.55 19.02
N ILE A 56 2.68 15.33 18.56
CA ILE A 56 2.92 16.59 17.83
C ILE A 56 3.46 17.67 18.78
N TYR A 57 2.91 17.78 19.98
CA TYR A 57 3.31 18.80 20.97
C TYR A 57 4.63 18.51 21.71
N ARG A 58 5.26 17.34 21.51
CA ARG A 58 6.41 16.90 22.30
C ARG A 58 7.77 17.19 21.68
N ARG A 59 7.82 17.70 20.44
CA ARG A 59 9.09 18.00 19.74
C ARG A 59 9.58 19.44 19.89
N ASP A 60 8.74 20.36 20.37
CA ASP A 60 9.06 21.79 20.41
C ASP A 60 9.42 22.29 21.83
N LEU A 61 9.73 21.38 22.77
CA LEU A 61 10.01 21.71 24.18
C LEU A 61 11.39 21.23 24.69
N LEU A 62 12.39 21.09 23.83
CA LEU A 62 13.81 20.93 24.23
C LEU A 62 14.72 21.79 23.37
#